data_AF-A0A533UNU7-F1
#
_entry.id   AF-A0A533UNU7-F1
#
_cell.length_a   1.000
_cell.length_b   1.000
_cell.length_c   1.000
_cell.angle_alpha   90.00
_cell.angle_beta   90.00
_cell.angle_gamma   90.00
#
_symmetry.space_group_name_H-M   'P 1'
#
loop_
_entity.id
_entity.type
_entity.pdbx_description
1 polymer ?
#
loop_
_entity_poly.entity_id
_entity_poly.type
_entity_poly.pdbx_seq_one_letter_code
_entity_poly.pdbx_strand_id
1 'polypeptide(L)' 'IAKLHASNAAFDCSNRAVQIFGSFAYQKTNRVARHFLDSRAITIYEGANEVLKLKIASLELGEKYQAY' A
#
# COMPACT_ATOMS: atom_id res chain seq x y z
N ILE A 1 8.14 -9.75 -1.00
CA ILE A 1 8.62 -8.63 -1.85
C ILE A 1 7.57 -8.17 -2.85
N ALA A 2 7.03 -9.04 -3.72
CA ALA A 2 6.05 -8.68 -4.76
C ALA A 2 4.83 -7.90 -4.24
N LYS A 3 4.15 -8.42 -3.21
CA LYS A 3 3.01 -7.74 -2.58
C LYS A 3 3.35 -6.33 -2.09
N LEU A 4 4.41 -6.21 -1.29
CA LEU A 4 4.89 -4.93 -0.74
C LEU A 4 5.13 -3.89 -1.86
N HIS A 5 5.73 -4.33 -2.97
CA HIS A 5 5.98 -3.44 -4.09
C HIS A 5 4.68 -3.04 -4.81
N ALA A 6 3.85 -4.02 -5.16
CA ALA A 6 2.62 -3.80 -5.92
C ALA A 6 1.61 -2.95 -5.14
N SER A 7 1.42 -3.20 -3.85
CA SER A 7 0.47 -2.45 -3.01
C SER A 7 0.91 -0.99 -2.83
N ASN A 8 2.20 -0.73 -2.59
CA ASN A 8 2.72 0.63 -2.49
C ASN A 8 2.61 1.39 -3.82
N ALA A 9 2.92 0.73 -4.94
CA ALA A 9 2.80 1.34 -6.27
C ALA A 9 1.34 1.66 -6.62
N ALA A 10 0.41 0.74 -6.35
CA ALA A 10 -1.02 0.97 -6.57
C ALA A 10 -1.52 2.14 -5.72
N PHE A 11 -1.12 2.19 -4.45
CA PHE A 11 -1.48 3.26 -3.56
C PHE A 11 -0.94 4.63 -4.03
N ASP A 12 0.35 4.71 -4.35
CA ASP A 12 1.00 5.92 -4.86
C ASP A 12 0.36 6.44 -6.16
N CYS A 13 0.09 5.56 -7.12
CA CYS A 13 -0.62 5.92 -8.36
C CYS A 13 -2.01 6.49 -8.09
N SER A 14 -2.80 5.84 -7.22
CA SER A 14 -4.14 6.34 -6.89
C SER A 14 -4.09 7.68 -6.14
N ASN A 15 -3.11 7.87 -5.26
CA ASN A 15 -2.92 9.09 -4.49
C ASN A 15 -2.55 10.28 -5.40
N ARG A 16 -1.69 10.05 -6.38
CA ARG A 16 -1.41 11.05 -7.43
C ARG A 16 -2.64 11.36 -8.28
N ALA A 17 -3.45 10.36 -8.60
CA ALA A 17 -4.70 10.59 -9.32
C ALA A 17 -5.67 11.47 -8.53
N VAL A 18 -5.75 11.30 -7.20
CA VAL A 18 -6.53 12.21 -6.33
C VAL A 18 -6.04 13.65 -6.47
N GLN A 19 -4.73 13.88 -6.45
CA GLN A 19 -4.17 15.23 -6.60
C GLN A 19 -4.49 15.88 -7.95
N ILE A 20 -4.46 15.11 -9.05
CA ILE A 20 -4.76 15.60 -10.41
C ILE A 20 -6.24 16.01 -10.54
N PHE A 21 -7.14 15.20 -9.98
CA PHE A 21 -8.59 15.40 -10.12
C PHE A 21 -9.18 16.31 -9.02
N GLY A 22 -8.38 16.68 -8.02
CA GLY A 22 -8.77 17.62 -6.97
C GLY A 22 -9.97 17.14 -6.14
N SER A 23 -10.86 18.07 -5.77
CA SER A 23 -12.04 17.75 -4.93
C SER A 23 -12.96 16.70 -5.55
N PHE A 24 -13.02 16.63 -6.89
CA PHE A 24 -13.84 15.65 -7.60
C PHE A 24 -13.38 14.21 -7.35
N ALA A 25 -12.10 13.97 -7.05
CA ALA A 25 -11.59 12.64 -6.72
C ALA A 25 -11.98 12.14 -5.33
N TYR A 26 -12.53 12.98 -4.46
CA TYR A 26 -13.04 12.56 -3.15
C TYR A 26 -14.52 12.15 -3.19
N GLN A 27 -15.22 12.38 -4.31
CA GLN A 27 -16.60 11.97 -4.45
C GLN A 27 -16.69 10.45 -4.63
N LYS A 28 -17.41 9.75 -3.74
CA LYS A 28 -17.51 8.28 -3.76
C LYS A 28 -18.13 7.69 -5.04
N THR A 29 -18.82 8.52 -5.82
CA THR A 29 -19.35 8.17 -7.14
C THR A 29 -18.28 8.13 -8.23
N ASN A 30 -17.13 8.78 -8.01
CA ASN A 30 -16.00 8.79 -8.92
C ASN A 30 -15.14 7.52 -8.77
N ARG A 31 -14.65 6.99 -9.89
CA ARG A 31 -13.69 5.87 -9.95
C ARG A 31 -12.38 6.15 -9.22
N VAL A 32 -11.89 7.39 -9.24
CA VAL A 32 -10.64 7.76 -8.53
C VAL A 32 -10.78 7.54 -7.03
N ALA A 33 -11.92 7.94 -6.44
CA ALA A 33 -12.21 7.71 -5.03
C ALA A 33 -12.22 6.21 -4.71
N ARG A 34 -12.84 5.39 -5.56
CA ARG A 34 -12.88 3.93 -5.40
C ARG A 34 -11.47 3.33 -5.41
N HIS A 35 -10.67 3.65 -6.43
CA HIS A 35 -9.30 3.13 -6.53
C HIS A 35 -8.40 3.61 -5.37
N PHE A 36 -8.58 4.83 -4.88
CA PHE A 36 -7.87 5.32 -3.71
C PHE A 36 -8.23 4.52 -2.44
N LEU A 37 -9.51 4.22 -2.23
CA LEU A 37 -9.96 3.43 -1.07
C LEU A 37 -9.49 1.97 -1.17
N ASP A 38 -9.66 1.35 -2.33
CA ASP A 38 -9.25 -0.05 -2.55
C ASP A 38 -7.73 -0.22 -2.39
N SER A 39 -6.95 0.69 -2.99
CA SER A 39 -5.48 0.63 -2.91
C SER A 39 -4.96 0.95 -1.51
N ARG A 40 -5.68 1.74 -0.72
CA ARG A 40 -5.34 1.97 0.69
C ARG A 40 -5.62 0.74 1.55
N ALA A 41 -6.70 0.03 1.28
CA ALA A 41 -7.07 -1.15 2.06
C ALA A 41 -6.00 -2.26 1.97
N ILE A 42 -5.49 -2.50 0.76
CA ILE A 42 -4.46 -3.53 0.50
C ILE A 42 -3.09 -3.24 1.11
N THR A 43 -2.80 -2.01 1.56
CA THR A 43 -1.55 -1.73 2.30
C THR A 43 -1.59 -2.28 3.72
N ILE A 44 -2.77 -2.62 4.23
CA ILE A 44 -3.01 -3.09 5.61
C ILE A 44 -3.42 -4.57 5.61
N TYR A 45 -4.31 -4.97 4.71
CA TYR A 45 -4.80 -6.35 4.63
C TYR A 45 -3.73 -7.35 4.19
N GLU A 46 -3.91 -8.63 4.53
CA GLU A 46 -3.01 -9.75 4.17
C GLU A 46 -1.56 -9.57 4.70
N GLY A 47 -1.39 -8.75 5.75
CA GLY A 47 -0.09 -8.32 6.29
C GLY A 47 0.28 -6.90 5.86
N ALA A 48 0.34 -5.99 6.83
CA ALA A 48 0.66 -4.59 6.60
C ALA A 48 2.04 -4.41 5.94
N ASN A 49 2.16 -3.41 5.08
CA ASN A 49 3.39 -3.15 4.32
C ASN A 49 4.62 -2.94 5.23
N GLU A 50 4.44 -2.32 6.40
CA GLU A 50 5.48 -2.12 7.41
C GLU A 50 5.95 -3.46 7.99
N VAL A 51 5.01 -4.36 8.32
CA VAL A 51 5.32 -5.71 8.82
C VAL A 51 6.05 -6.52 7.75
N LEU A 52 5.61 -6.42 6.49
CA LEU A 52 6.29 -7.10 5.38
C LEU A 52 7.73 -6.60 5.20
N LYS A 53 7.99 -5.29 5.37
CA LYS A 53 9.36 -4.75 5.33
C LYS A 53 10.22 -5.36 6.43
N LEU A 54 9.72 -5.40 7.67
CA LEU A 54 10.44 -6.00 8.80
C LEU A 54 10.70 -7.49 8.58
N LYS A 55 9.71 -8.22 8.06
CA LYS A 55 9.84 -9.65 7.78
C LYS A 55 10.86 -9.94 6.68
N ILE A 56 10.87 -9.14 5.61
CA ILE A 56 11.90 -9.24 4.56
C ILE A 56 13.27 -8.93 5.14
N ALA A 57 13.41 -7.85 5.91
CA ALA A 57 14.69 -7.50 6.54
C ALA A 57 15.20 -8.59 7.49
N SER A 58 14.30 -9.19 8.27
CA SER A 58 14.62 -10.31 9.17
C SER A 58 15.11 -11.55 8.43
N LEU A 59 14.51 -11.86 7.27
CA LEU A 59 14.96 -12.96 6.40
C LEU A 59 16.38 -12.71 5.85
N GLU A 60 16.71 -11.48 5.47
CA GLU A 60 18.03 -11.12 4.95
C GLU A 60 19.11 -11.06 6.06
N LEU A 61 18.75 -10.60 7.26
CA LEU A 61 19.68 -10.45 8.39
C LEU A 61 19.92 -11.75 9.17
N GLY A 62 19.12 -12.78 8.94
CA GLY A 62 19.25 -14.09 9.57
C GLY A 62 18.62 -14.18 10.98
N GLU A 63 18.71 -15.37 11.58
CA GLU A 63 17.93 -15.76 12.78
C GLU A 63 18.09 -14.82 13.98
N LYS A 64 19.26 -14.19 14.12
CA LYS A 64 19.56 -13.25 15.22
C LYS A 64 18.68 -12.00 15.20
N TYR A 65 18.04 -11.71 14.06
CA TYR A 65 17.19 -10.54 13.84
C TYR A 65 15.74 -10.95 13.49
N GLN A 66 15.33 -12.16 13.89
CA GLN A 66 13.98 -12.49 14.40
C GLN A 66 12.96 -11.36 14.61
N ALA A 67 12.19 -10.94 13.61
CA ALA A 67 10.94 -10.21 13.87
C ALA A 67 9.80 -11.23 14.01
N TYR A 68 9.10 -11.20 15.16
CA TYR A 68 8.03 -12.12 15.59
C TYR A 68 7.05 -12.56 14.47
#